data_AF-A0A8H4YW23-F1
#
_entry.id   AF-A0A8H4YW23-F1
#
_cell.length_a   1.000
_cell.length_b   1.000
_cell.length_c   1.000
_cell.angle_alpha   90.00
_cell.angle_beta   90.00
_cell.angle_gamma   90.00
#
_symmetry.space_group_name_H-M   'P 1'
#
loop_
_entity.id
_entity.type
_entity.pdbx_description
1 polymer ?
#
loop_
_entity_poly.entity_id
_entity_poly.type
_entity_poly.pdbx_seq_one_letter_code
_entity_poly.pdbx_strand_id
1 'polypeptide(L)'
;AWCRTPRAAADGSLYSWPDGELVTPDKLAAWLKEDILLRRVAPPQKKPRARGKGKGKGKAVQLRRQLEQEQLEAAALAEAESLAEALEVPLAEAAELLADDREGYVPPTALAPAAADLAEGSLLTRGTIDAYIAAVIELWRLQVAHGNANTENPRGAAVRGFLEQRGRQRGKHDRASFKDRGTDGIQAGYSPDEWLRVQDLLLSGAAYMPQNLRTRVDLLFGHYYLLRGE
;
A
#
# COMPACT_ATOMS: atom_id res chain seq x y z
N ALA A 1 40.55 12.73 -13.93
CA ALA A 1 40.34 11.27 -14.02
C ALA A 1 39.30 10.84 -12.97
N TRP A 2 38.03 11.23 -13.13
CA TRP A 2 36.98 11.04 -12.12
C TRP A 2 36.07 9.82 -12.34
N CYS A 3 36.25 9.06 -13.43
CA CYS A 3 35.42 7.89 -13.75
C CYS A 3 36.29 6.66 -14.08
N ARG A 4 37.11 6.17 -13.16
CA ARG A 4 37.87 4.90 -13.36
C ARG A 4 37.45 3.76 -12.43
N THR A 5 36.55 4.02 -11.49
CA THR A 5 36.02 3.00 -10.60
C THR A 5 34.49 3.06 -10.64
N PRO A 6 33.80 2.02 -11.16
CA PRO A 6 32.35 1.94 -11.05
C PRO A 6 31.97 1.97 -9.57
N ARG A 7 31.10 2.92 -9.19
CA ARG A 7 30.57 2.96 -7.81
C ARG A 7 29.64 1.77 -7.63
N ALA A 8 30.05 0.83 -6.78
CA ALA A 8 29.16 -0.19 -6.27
C ALA A 8 28.05 0.49 -5.46
N ALA A 9 26.79 0.11 -5.69
CA ALA A 9 25.71 0.46 -4.78
C ALA A 9 25.90 -0.26 -3.42
N ALA A 10 25.17 0.16 -2.39
CA ALA A 10 25.31 -0.37 -1.03
C ALA A 10 25.02 -1.88 -0.91
N ASP A 11 24.39 -2.45 -1.94
CA ASP A 11 24.09 -3.88 -2.13
C ASP A 11 25.19 -4.64 -2.90
N GLY A 12 26.28 -3.97 -3.29
CA GLY A 12 27.36 -4.55 -4.08
C GLY A 12 27.12 -4.64 -5.58
N SER A 13 25.99 -4.14 -6.09
CA SER A 13 25.72 -4.14 -7.53
C SER A 13 26.59 -3.11 -8.27
N LEU A 14 27.32 -3.56 -9.28
CA LEU A 14 28.09 -2.71 -10.18
C LEU A 14 27.20 -2.36 -11.38
N TYR A 15 26.71 -1.12 -11.45
CA TYR A 15 26.02 -0.62 -12.65
C TYR A 15 27.06 -0.25 -13.72
N SER A 16 27.67 -1.25 -14.35
CA SER A 16 28.49 -1.06 -15.56
C SER A 16 27.67 -1.46 -16.77
N TRP A 17 27.37 -0.48 -17.62
CA TRP A 17 26.72 -0.74 -18.91
C TRP A 17 27.78 -1.18 -19.93
N PRO A 18 27.61 -2.32 -20.63
CA PRO A 18 28.60 -2.83 -21.60
C PRO A 18 28.91 -1.86 -22.74
N ASP A 19 27.96 -0.98 -23.04
CA ASP A 19 27.98 0.03 -24.11
C ASP A 19 28.37 1.44 -23.60
N GLY A 20 28.90 1.57 -22.37
CA GLY A 20 29.50 2.79 -21.84
C GLY A 20 28.56 3.70 -21.05
N GLU A 21 29.05 4.90 -20.67
CA GLU A 21 28.38 5.82 -19.74
C GLU A 21 27.33 6.75 -20.39
N LEU A 22 27.13 6.65 -21.71
CA LEU A 22 26.19 7.49 -22.44
C LEU A 22 24.74 7.13 -22.09
N VAL A 23 23.93 8.15 -21.81
CA VAL A 23 22.50 8.02 -21.56
C VAL A 23 21.80 7.71 -22.88
N THR A 24 21.06 6.60 -22.90
CA THR A 24 20.20 6.18 -24.01
C THR A 24 18.77 5.96 -23.50
N PRO A 25 17.75 6.01 -24.39
CA PRO A 25 16.36 5.73 -24.00
C PRO A 25 16.19 4.37 -23.31
N ASP A 26 16.87 3.34 -23.83
CA ASP A 26 16.79 1.97 -23.31
C ASP A 26 17.44 1.84 -21.93
N LYS A 27 18.57 2.51 -21.69
CA LYS A 27 19.20 2.55 -20.37
C LYS A 27 18.33 3.22 -19.32
N LEU A 28 17.71 4.35 -19.68
CA LEU A 28 16.78 5.02 -18.77
C LEU A 28 15.58 4.12 -18.46
N ALA A 29 15.03 3.43 -19.48
CA ALA A 29 13.91 2.51 -19.30
C ALA A 29 14.28 1.31 -18.41
N ALA A 30 15.44 0.69 -18.65
CA ALA A 30 15.94 -0.43 -17.86
C ALA A 30 16.22 -0.01 -16.41
N TRP A 31 16.94 1.10 -16.19
CA TRP A 31 17.20 1.62 -14.86
C TRP A 31 15.91 1.97 -14.10
N LEU A 32 14.91 2.55 -14.76
CA LEU A 32 13.62 2.81 -14.12
C LEU A 32 12.93 1.52 -13.70
N LYS A 33 12.92 0.50 -14.56
CA LYS A 33 12.26 -0.79 -14.31
C LYS A 33 12.95 -1.60 -13.20
N GLU A 34 14.27 -1.64 -13.23
CA GLU A 34 15.09 -2.54 -12.40
C GLU A 34 15.46 -1.93 -11.05
N ASP A 35 15.52 -0.60 -10.93
CA ASP A 35 15.93 0.07 -9.70
C ASP A 35 14.80 0.97 -9.17
N ILE A 36 14.52 2.08 -9.84
CA ILE A 36 13.64 3.14 -9.30
C ILE A 36 12.24 2.64 -8.98
N LEU A 37 11.62 1.84 -9.84
CA LEU A 37 10.26 1.36 -9.61
C LEU A 37 10.16 0.31 -8.49
N LEU A 38 11.26 -0.38 -8.18
CA LEU A 38 11.36 -1.36 -7.10
C LEU A 38 11.61 -0.70 -5.74
N ARG A 39 12.15 0.53 -5.72
CA ARG A 39 12.41 1.27 -4.47
C ARG A 39 11.13 1.50 -3.68
N ARG A 40 11.23 1.23 -2.38
CA ARG A 40 10.18 1.46 -1.38
C ARG A 40 10.65 2.45 -0.34
N VAL A 41 9.72 3.29 0.09
CA VAL A 41 9.94 4.27 1.16
C VAL A 41 9.26 3.73 2.40
N ALA A 42 10.04 3.56 3.48
CA ALA A 42 9.51 3.17 4.77
C ALA A 42 8.36 4.11 5.17
N PRO A 43 7.26 3.57 5.74
CA PRO A 43 6.17 4.41 6.18
C PRO A 43 6.71 5.44 7.19
N PRO A 44 6.25 6.71 7.12
CA PRO A 44 6.67 7.70 8.10
C PRO A 44 6.34 7.17 9.48
N GLN A 45 7.37 6.99 10.33
CA GLN A 45 7.14 6.60 11.71
C GLN A 45 6.24 7.67 12.33
N LYS A 46 4.98 7.28 12.63
CA LYS A 46 4.08 8.14 13.38
C LYS A 46 4.74 8.35 14.73
N LYS A 47 5.43 9.49 14.90
CA LYS A 47 5.87 9.91 16.23
C LYS A 47 4.63 9.89 17.11
N PRO A 48 4.63 9.19 18.25
CA PRO A 48 3.49 9.22 19.14
C PRO A 48 3.23 10.69 19.44
N ARG A 49 2.08 11.19 18.99
CA ARG A 49 1.62 12.51 19.40
C ARG A 49 1.68 12.48 20.91
N ALA A 50 2.43 13.39 21.51
CA ALA A 50 2.52 13.54 22.96
C ALA A 50 1.11 13.90 23.46
N ARG A 51 0.28 12.88 23.67
CA ARG A 51 -1.00 12.99 24.34
C ARG A 51 -0.61 13.43 25.75
N GLY A 52 -1.02 14.64 26.11
CA GLY A 52 -0.64 15.27 27.37
C GLY A 52 -0.74 14.29 28.53
N LYS A 53 0.21 14.39 29.48
CA LYS A 53 0.39 13.53 30.67
C LYS A 53 -0.93 13.28 31.42
N GLY A 54 -1.74 12.35 30.95
CA GLY A 54 -2.81 11.70 31.71
C GLY A 54 -2.17 10.58 32.51
N LYS A 55 -1.78 10.87 33.75
CA LYS A 55 -1.18 9.88 34.68
C LYS A 55 -2.07 8.64 34.80
N GLY A 56 -1.48 7.46 34.63
CA GLY A 56 -1.93 6.20 35.24
C GLY A 56 -2.89 5.30 34.44
N LYS A 57 -3.96 5.82 33.81
CA LYS A 57 -5.04 4.96 33.28
C LYS A 57 -4.74 4.29 31.93
N GLY A 58 -3.87 4.87 31.09
CA GLY A 58 -3.60 4.36 29.74
C GLY A 58 -2.81 3.05 29.69
N LYS A 59 -1.84 2.86 30.60
CA LYS A 59 -1.02 1.63 30.64
C LYS A 59 -1.84 0.41 31.04
N ALA A 60 -2.75 0.54 32.01
CA ALA A 60 -3.61 -0.56 32.42
C ALA A 60 -4.60 -0.98 31.32
N VAL A 61 -5.16 -0.01 30.58
CA VAL A 61 -6.03 -0.30 29.42
C VAL A 61 -5.24 -0.97 28.29
N GLN A 62 -4.01 -0.53 28.06
CA GLN A 62 -3.14 -1.13 27.04
C GLN A 62 -2.72 -2.56 27.40
N LEU A 63 -2.36 -2.81 28.66
CA LEU A 63 -2.04 -4.15 29.15
C LEU A 63 -3.26 -5.09 29.08
N ARG A 64 -4.45 -4.60 29.47
CA ARG A 64 -5.71 -5.38 29.34
C ARG A 64 -5.98 -5.76 27.89
N ARG A 65 -5.82 -4.81 26.96
CA ARG A 65 -6.02 -5.08 25.54
C ARG A 65 -4.99 -6.06 24.98
N GLN A 66 -3.74 -6.00 25.43
CA GLN A 66 -2.71 -6.98 25.06
C GLN A 66 -3.08 -8.37 25.58
N LEU A 67 -3.48 -8.48 26.84
CA LEU A 67 -3.93 -9.75 27.43
C LEU A 67 -5.18 -10.30 26.73
N GLU A 68 -6.16 -9.44 26.41
CA GLU A 68 -7.34 -9.83 25.63
C GLU A 68 -6.94 -10.35 24.25
N GLN A 69 -5.97 -9.72 23.60
CA GLN A 69 -5.48 -10.13 22.29
C GLN A 69 -4.71 -11.46 22.37
N GLU A 70 -3.84 -11.64 23.36
CA GLU A 70 -3.13 -12.90 23.62
C GLU A 70 -4.12 -14.04 23.92
N GLN A 71 -5.19 -13.77 24.68
CA GLN A 71 -6.23 -14.75 24.96
C GLN A 71 -7.02 -15.14 23.70
N LEU A 72 -7.33 -14.17 22.83
CA LEU A 72 -7.99 -14.43 21.56
C LEU A 72 -7.10 -15.26 20.62
N GLU A 73 -5.80 -14.95 20.56
CA GLU A 73 -4.84 -15.72 19.76
C GLU A 73 -4.68 -17.15 20.29
N ALA A 74 -4.57 -17.33 21.62
CA ALA A 74 -4.49 -18.65 22.24
C ALA A 74 -5.77 -19.47 22.02
N ALA A 75 -6.94 -18.85 22.10
CA ALA A 75 -8.21 -19.51 21.83
C ALA A 75 -8.33 -19.94 20.36
N ALA A 76 -7.97 -19.07 19.41
CA ALA A 76 -7.99 -19.39 17.99
C ALA A 76 -7.00 -20.53 17.65
N LEU A 77 -5.84 -20.56 18.31
CA LEU A 77 -4.84 -21.62 18.13
C LEU A 77 -5.32 -22.96 18.69
N ALA A 78 -5.90 -22.97 19.90
CA ALA A 78 -6.46 -24.18 20.48
C ALA A 78 -7.63 -24.75 19.66
N GLU A 79 -8.46 -23.87 19.08
CA GLU A 79 -9.55 -24.27 18.18
C GLU A 79 -8.99 -24.92 16.90
N ALA A 80 -7.98 -24.31 16.28
CA ALA A 80 -7.30 -24.88 15.12
C ALA A 80 -6.62 -26.22 15.43
N GLU A 81 -5.97 -26.36 16.60
CA GLU A 81 -5.38 -27.63 17.05
C GLU A 81 -6.44 -28.72 17.22
N SER A 82 -7.58 -28.39 17.82
CA SER A 82 -8.67 -29.35 18.01
C SER A 82 -9.26 -29.85 16.68
N LEU A 83 -9.36 -28.97 15.69
CA LEU A 83 -9.87 -29.31 14.37
C LEU A 83 -8.84 -30.10 13.55
N ALA A 84 -7.56 -29.73 13.66
CA ALA A 84 -6.45 -30.46 13.06
C ALA A 84 -6.37 -31.91 13.58
N GLU A 85 -6.52 -32.12 14.89
CA GLU A 85 -6.56 -33.44 15.50
C GLU A 85 -7.79 -34.25 15.06
N ALA A 86 -8.97 -33.62 15.02
CA ALA A 86 -10.22 -34.29 14.64
C ALA A 86 -10.28 -34.74 13.17
N LEU A 87 -9.64 -33.98 12.27
CA LEU A 87 -9.66 -34.25 10.83
C LEU A 87 -8.37 -34.94 10.32
N GLU A 88 -7.35 -35.08 11.17
CA GLU A 88 -6.00 -35.55 10.79
C GLU A 88 -5.35 -34.69 9.68
N VAL A 89 -5.62 -33.39 9.72
CA VAL A 89 -5.18 -32.39 8.72
C VAL A 89 -4.08 -31.50 9.34
N PRO A 90 -3.10 -30.99 8.56
CA PRO A 90 -2.10 -30.05 9.07
C PRO A 90 -2.74 -28.83 9.76
N LEU A 91 -2.12 -28.37 10.85
CA LEU A 91 -2.62 -27.25 11.66
C LEU A 91 -2.90 -25.97 10.86
N ALA A 92 -2.09 -25.68 9.84
CA ALA A 92 -2.27 -24.53 8.96
C ALA A 92 -3.55 -24.66 8.10
N GLU A 93 -3.81 -25.84 7.55
CA GLU A 93 -4.98 -26.11 6.72
C GLU A 93 -6.26 -26.13 7.59
N ALA A 94 -6.19 -26.63 8.83
CA ALA A 94 -7.28 -26.52 9.79
C ALA A 94 -7.66 -25.06 10.12
N ALA A 95 -6.66 -24.18 10.25
CA ALA A 95 -6.89 -22.74 10.46
C ALA A 95 -7.50 -22.05 9.24
N GLU A 96 -7.14 -22.47 8.02
CA GLU A 96 -7.75 -22.00 6.77
C GLU A 96 -9.21 -22.43 6.65
N LEU A 97 -9.52 -23.71 6.93
CA LEU A 97 -10.89 -24.22 6.92
C LEU A 97 -11.81 -23.45 7.90
N LEU A 98 -11.31 -23.15 9.11
CA LEU A 98 -12.03 -22.33 10.08
C LEU A 98 -12.27 -20.90 9.58
N ALA A 99 -11.31 -20.32 8.85
CA ALA A 99 -11.43 -18.98 8.28
C ALA A 99 -12.45 -18.93 7.13
N ASP A 100 -12.54 -20.00 6.33
CA ASP A 100 -13.49 -20.12 5.23
C ASP A 100 -14.93 -20.37 5.73
N ASP A 101 -15.11 -21.19 6.76
CA ASP A 101 -16.43 -21.57 7.28
C ASP A 101 -17.08 -20.51 8.17
N ARG A 102 -16.29 -19.63 8.81
CA ARG A 102 -16.78 -18.69 9.83
C ARG A 102 -16.43 -17.24 9.54
N GLU A 103 -17.44 -16.47 9.13
CA GLU A 103 -17.33 -15.01 8.98
C GLU A 103 -16.85 -14.34 10.28
N GLY A 104 -15.70 -13.66 10.21
CA GLY A 104 -15.09 -12.96 11.34
C GLY A 104 -14.14 -13.79 12.19
N TYR A 105 -13.86 -15.05 11.83
CA TYR A 105 -12.73 -15.79 12.39
C TYR A 105 -11.41 -15.13 11.97
N VAL A 106 -10.52 -14.91 12.93
CA VAL A 106 -9.18 -14.39 12.69
C VAL A 106 -8.22 -15.53 12.99
N PRO A 107 -7.58 -16.13 11.97
CA PRO A 107 -6.64 -17.21 12.20
C PRO A 107 -5.46 -16.72 13.05
N PRO A 108 -4.83 -17.61 13.83
CA PRO A 108 -3.69 -17.25 14.65
C PRO A 108 -2.60 -16.58 13.80
N THR A 109 -2.03 -15.48 14.27
CA THR A 109 -1.03 -14.69 13.52
C THR A 109 0.15 -15.54 13.05
N ALA A 110 0.52 -16.59 13.80
CA ALA A 110 1.58 -17.53 13.44
C ALA A 110 1.24 -18.48 12.28
N LEU A 111 -0.05 -18.70 12.02
CA LEU A 111 -0.58 -19.64 11.02
C LEU A 111 -1.28 -18.94 9.85
N ALA A 112 -1.54 -17.63 9.97
CA ALA A 112 -2.06 -16.85 8.86
C ALA A 112 -1.16 -17.07 7.63
N PRO A 113 -1.75 -17.33 6.44
CA PRO A 113 -0.97 -17.49 5.23
C PRO A 113 -0.06 -16.28 5.13
N ALA A 114 1.26 -16.54 5.12
CA ALA A 114 2.28 -15.50 5.11
C ALA A 114 1.84 -14.45 4.10
N ALA A 115 1.37 -13.30 4.60
CA ALA A 115 0.77 -12.27 3.77
C ALA A 115 1.83 -11.90 2.75
N ALA A 116 1.69 -12.45 1.54
CA ALA A 116 2.74 -12.53 0.53
C ALA A 116 3.53 -11.24 0.55
N ASP A 117 4.78 -11.31 1.03
CA ASP A 117 5.68 -10.22 1.36
C ASP A 117 5.16 -8.87 0.86
N LEU A 118 4.29 -8.22 1.65
CA LEU A 118 3.93 -6.84 1.43
C LEU A 118 5.15 -6.02 1.82
N ALA A 119 6.18 -6.06 0.97
CA ALA A 119 7.49 -5.48 1.20
C ALA A 119 7.31 -4.10 1.84
N GLU A 120 7.81 -4.01 3.07
CA GLU A 120 7.43 -3.01 4.05
C GLU A 120 7.80 -1.61 3.55
N GLY A 121 6.79 -0.84 3.11
CA GLY A 121 7.03 0.49 2.54
C GLY A 121 6.10 0.87 1.41
N SER A 122 5.83 2.17 1.33
CA SER A 122 5.08 2.75 0.22
C SER A 122 5.97 2.86 -1.02
N LEU A 123 5.40 2.49 -2.15
CA LEU A 123 5.96 2.69 -3.47
C LEU A 123 6.23 4.20 -3.72
N LEU A 124 7.35 4.53 -4.37
CA LEU A 124 7.66 5.92 -4.79
C LEU A 124 6.51 6.54 -5.58
N THR A 125 6.23 7.81 -5.28
CA THR A 125 5.21 8.60 -5.97
C THR A 125 5.67 9.00 -7.37
N ARG A 126 4.72 9.26 -8.27
CA ARG A 126 5.01 9.70 -9.64
C ARG A 126 5.90 10.94 -9.67
N GLY A 127 5.63 11.94 -8.81
CA GLY A 127 6.43 13.17 -8.75
C GLY A 127 7.90 12.91 -8.37
N THR A 128 8.15 11.97 -7.46
CA THR A 128 9.52 11.58 -7.10
C THR A 128 10.22 10.88 -8.27
N ILE A 129 9.51 10.02 -9.00
CA ILE A 129 10.05 9.36 -10.20
C ILE A 129 10.34 10.39 -11.30
N ASP A 130 9.45 11.36 -11.52
CA ASP A 130 9.66 12.45 -12.47
C ASP A 130 10.92 13.29 -12.12
N ALA A 131 11.23 13.48 -10.84
CA ALA A 131 12.46 14.16 -10.41
C ALA A 131 13.73 13.37 -10.76
N TYR A 132 13.72 12.05 -10.59
CA TYR A 132 14.82 11.18 -11.03
C TYR A 132 15.01 11.23 -12.55
N ILE A 133 13.90 11.15 -13.31
CA ILE A 133 13.92 11.26 -14.77
C ILE A 133 14.50 12.61 -15.21
N ALA A 134 14.10 13.71 -14.56
CA ALA A 134 14.60 15.04 -14.87
C ALA A 134 16.13 15.12 -14.68
N ALA A 135 16.67 14.54 -13.60
CA ALA A 135 18.12 14.51 -13.37
C ALA A 135 18.87 13.76 -14.48
N VAL A 136 18.34 12.64 -14.97
CA VAL A 136 18.93 11.88 -16.08
C VAL A 136 18.82 12.63 -17.42
N ILE A 137 17.72 13.35 -17.65
CA ILE A 137 17.55 14.20 -18.84
C ILE A 137 18.57 15.34 -18.83
N GLU A 138 18.84 15.97 -17.68
CA GLU A 138 19.89 16.99 -17.57
C GLU A 138 21.28 16.41 -17.88
N LEU A 139 21.58 15.21 -17.39
CA LEU A 139 22.83 14.52 -17.75
C LEU A 139 22.91 14.26 -19.26
N TRP A 140 21.83 13.80 -19.89
CA TRP A 140 21.79 13.60 -21.34
C TRP A 140 22.01 14.92 -22.09
N ARG A 141 21.38 16.02 -21.67
CA ARG A 141 21.58 17.35 -22.27
C ARG A 141 23.05 17.78 -22.21
N LEU A 142 23.73 17.54 -21.10
CA LEU A 142 25.16 17.79 -20.96
C LEU A 142 25.98 16.92 -21.92
N GLN A 143 25.65 15.63 -22.04
CA GLN A 143 26.35 14.72 -22.97
C GLN A 143 26.17 15.16 -24.44
N VAL A 144 24.96 15.58 -24.84
CA VAL A 144 24.69 16.14 -26.17
C VAL A 144 25.48 17.43 -26.40
N ALA A 145 25.51 18.34 -25.44
CA ALA A 145 26.29 19.57 -25.52
C ALA A 145 27.81 19.31 -25.67
N HIS A 146 28.31 18.21 -25.11
CA HIS A 146 29.70 17.75 -25.25
C HIS A 146 29.98 16.99 -26.56
N GLY A 147 29.02 16.91 -27.49
CA GLY A 147 29.21 16.33 -28.81
C GLY A 147 28.79 14.86 -28.93
N ASN A 148 27.96 14.35 -28.01
CA ASN A 148 27.35 13.03 -28.18
C ASN A 148 26.41 13.02 -29.39
N ALA A 149 26.54 12.00 -30.24
CA ALA A 149 25.69 11.78 -31.41
C ALA A 149 24.26 11.31 -31.05
N ASN A 150 24.00 10.92 -29.80
CA ASN A 150 22.66 10.51 -29.37
C ASN A 150 21.70 11.71 -29.26
N THR A 151 20.99 12.00 -30.35
CA THR A 151 19.99 13.07 -30.42
C THR A 151 18.60 12.67 -29.91
N GLU A 152 18.39 11.39 -29.59
CA GLU A 152 17.09 10.93 -29.13
C GLU A 152 16.84 11.31 -27.67
N ASN A 153 15.67 11.89 -27.41
CA ASN A 153 15.28 12.24 -26.05
C ASN A 153 15.12 10.94 -25.22
N PRO A 154 15.85 10.79 -24.10
CA PRO A 154 15.78 9.59 -23.26
C PRO A 154 14.37 9.31 -22.74
N ARG A 155 13.52 10.34 -22.60
CA ARG A 155 12.11 10.21 -22.19
C ARG A 155 11.24 9.70 -23.34
N GLY A 156 11.51 8.47 -23.76
CA GLY A 156 10.79 7.77 -24.83
C GLY A 156 9.39 7.27 -24.43
N ALA A 157 8.81 6.47 -25.32
CA ALA A 157 7.50 5.85 -25.10
C ALA A 157 7.50 4.88 -23.90
N ALA A 158 8.58 4.12 -23.70
CA ALA A 158 8.72 3.17 -22.59
C ALA A 158 8.62 3.86 -21.23
N VAL A 159 9.36 4.96 -21.03
CA VAL A 159 9.32 5.77 -19.80
C VAL A 159 7.92 6.32 -19.55
N ARG A 160 7.22 6.79 -20.58
CA ARG A 160 5.82 7.22 -20.47
C ARG A 160 4.90 6.08 -20.05
N GLY A 161 5.03 4.91 -20.65
CA GLY A 161 4.27 3.72 -20.29
C GLY A 161 4.46 3.32 -18.82
N PHE A 162 5.69 3.37 -18.31
CA PHE A 162 5.96 3.11 -16.89
C PHE A 162 5.30 4.13 -15.95
N LEU A 163 5.31 5.42 -16.30
CA LEU A 163 4.65 6.46 -15.51
C LEU A 163 3.13 6.30 -15.51
N GLU A 164 2.53 5.94 -16.65
CA GLU A 164 1.11 5.64 -16.74
C GLU A 164 0.73 4.41 -15.92
N GLN A 165 1.48 3.31 -16.05
CA GLN A 165 1.28 2.10 -15.27
C GLN A 165 1.34 2.41 -13.78
N ARG A 166 2.32 3.24 -13.36
CA ARG A 166 2.44 3.68 -11.97
C ARG A 166 1.24 4.51 -11.51
N GLY A 167 0.73 5.40 -12.35
CA GLY A 167 -0.50 6.15 -12.10
C GLY A 167 -1.71 5.23 -11.91
N ARG A 168 -1.88 4.22 -12.78
CA ARG A 168 -2.96 3.23 -12.68
C ARG A 168 -2.84 2.38 -11.41
N GLN A 169 -1.64 1.92 -11.06
CA GLN A 169 -1.38 1.18 -9.81
C GLN A 169 -1.75 2.02 -8.59
N ARG A 170 -1.37 3.30 -8.59
CA ARG A 170 -1.72 4.22 -7.51
C ARG A 170 -3.21 4.43 -7.42
N GLY A 171 -3.91 4.68 -8.53
CA GLY A 171 -5.37 4.79 -8.55
C GLY A 171 -6.10 3.51 -8.12
N LYS A 172 -5.55 2.32 -8.41
CA LYS A 172 -6.08 1.06 -7.87
C LYS A 172 -5.89 0.98 -6.35
N HIS A 173 -4.71 1.36 -5.86
CA HIS A 173 -4.42 1.39 -4.43
C HIS A 173 -5.27 2.43 -3.69
N ASP A 174 -5.44 3.64 -4.22
CA ASP A 174 -6.22 4.69 -3.59
C ASP A 174 -7.71 4.32 -3.53
N ARG A 175 -8.25 3.67 -4.57
CA ARG A 175 -9.58 3.03 -4.55
C ARG A 175 -9.71 1.95 -3.48
N ALA A 176 -8.75 1.02 -3.44
CA ALA A 176 -8.76 -0.07 -2.46
C ALA A 176 -8.60 0.42 -1.01
N SER A 177 -7.84 1.50 -0.82
CA SER A 177 -7.64 2.15 0.49
C SER A 177 -8.65 3.25 0.79
N PHE A 178 -9.66 3.42 -0.07
CA PHE A 178 -10.73 4.41 0.05
C PHE A 178 -10.25 5.85 0.24
N LYS A 179 -9.02 6.16 -0.16
CA LYS A 179 -8.42 7.49 -0.02
C LYS A 179 -8.92 8.48 -1.06
N ASP A 180 -9.34 7.98 -2.21
CA ASP A 180 -9.93 8.77 -3.28
C ASP A 180 -11.40 9.09 -3.02
N ARG A 181 -12.07 8.35 -2.13
CA ARG A 181 -13.46 8.60 -1.76
C ARG A 181 -13.61 10.00 -1.15
N GLY A 182 -14.43 10.83 -1.80
CA GLY A 182 -14.73 12.19 -1.36
C GLY A 182 -13.71 13.26 -1.74
N THR A 183 -12.61 12.91 -2.41
CA THR A 183 -11.56 13.87 -2.81
C THR A 183 -11.88 14.54 -4.15
N ASP A 184 -12.36 13.79 -5.15
CA ASP A 184 -12.57 14.28 -6.54
C ASP A 184 -14.06 14.37 -6.95
N GLY A 185 -14.85 15.18 -6.24
CA GLY A 185 -16.20 15.57 -6.66
C GLY A 185 -17.23 14.42 -6.75
N ILE A 186 -18.36 14.67 -7.44
CA ILE A 186 -19.55 13.80 -7.48
C ILE A 186 -19.24 12.39 -8.05
N GLN A 187 -18.20 12.27 -8.88
CA GLN A 187 -17.78 11.02 -9.52
C GLN A 187 -16.80 10.18 -8.67
N ALA A 188 -16.31 10.73 -7.55
CA ALA A 188 -15.46 10.01 -6.59
C ALA A 188 -16.28 9.31 -5.48
N GLY A 189 -17.57 9.09 -5.72
CA GLY A 189 -18.49 8.42 -4.82
C GLY A 189 -18.52 6.90 -4.96
N TYR A 190 -19.35 6.25 -4.15
CA TYR A 190 -19.67 4.83 -4.29
C TYR A 190 -20.29 4.54 -5.66
N SER A 191 -19.95 3.41 -6.26
CA SER A 191 -20.78 2.88 -7.35
C SER A 191 -22.21 2.60 -6.85
N PRO A 192 -23.23 2.58 -7.72
CA PRO A 192 -24.61 2.30 -7.31
C PRO A 192 -24.74 1.00 -6.49
N ASP A 193 -24.01 -0.04 -6.89
CA ASP A 193 -24.05 -1.34 -6.21
C ASP A 193 -23.36 -1.29 -4.83
N GLU A 194 -22.24 -0.58 -4.72
CA GLU A 194 -21.58 -0.36 -3.42
C GLU A 194 -22.42 0.51 -2.50
N TRP A 195 -23.10 1.51 -3.06
CA TRP A 195 -24.00 2.38 -2.32
C TRP A 195 -25.14 1.57 -1.69
N LEU A 196 -25.82 0.73 -2.48
CA LEU A 196 -26.88 -0.14 -1.99
C LEU A 196 -26.36 -1.09 -0.90
N ARG A 197 -25.20 -1.73 -1.11
CA ARG A 197 -24.59 -2.59 -0.08
C ARG A 197 -24.32 -1.87 1.23
N VAL A 198 -23.79 -0.64 1.20
CA VAL A 198 -23.57 0.15 2.41
C VAL A 198 -24.89 0.48 3.11
N GLN A 199 -25.92 0.81 2.35
CA GLN A 199 -27.24 1.14 2.90
C GLN A 199 -27.92 -0.06 3.53
N ASP A 200 -27.79 -1.25 2.93
CA ASP A 200 -28.35 -2.51 3.43
C ASP A 200 -27.63 -2.99 4.69
N LEU A 201 -26.29 -2.86 4.73
CA LEU A 201 -25.49 -3.18 5.91
C LEU A 201 -25.86 -2.28 7.09
N LEU A 202 -25.96 -0.97 6.87
CA LEU A 202 -26.32 -0.03 7.94
C LEU A 202 -27.76 -0.21 8.41
N LEU A 203 -28.67 -0.60 7.52
CA LEU A 203 -30.07 -0.85 7.86
C LEU A 203 -30.23 -2.16 8.65
N SER A 204 -29.61 -3.25 8.19
CA SER A 204 -29.64 -4.54 8.89
C SER A 204 -28.94 -4.48 10.26
N GLY A 205 -27.84 -3.74 10.36
CA GLY A 205 -27.12 -3.51 11.61
C GLY A 205 -27.81 -2.53 12.58
N ALA A 206 -28.89 -1.85 12.17
CA ALA A 206 -29.55 -0.84 13.01
C ALA A 206 -30.26 -1.43 14.23
N ALA A 207 -30.67 -2.70 14.15
CA ALA A 207 -31.27 -3.42 15.28
C ALA A 207 -30.28 -3.64 16.44
N TYR A 208 -28.99 -3.78 16.13
CA TYR A 208 -27.93 -4.08 17.10
C TYR A 208 -27.14 -2.84 17.52
N MET A 209 -26.95 -1.88 16.61
CA MET A 209 -26.31 -0.60 16.90
C MET A 209 -27.16 0.55 16.35
N PRO A 210 -27.87 1.31 17.21
CA PRO A 210 -28.71 2.42 16.77
C PRO A 210 -27.92 3.55 16.10
N GLN A 211 -26.61 3.63 16.34
CA GLN A 211 -25.71 4.56 15.64
C GLN A 211 -25.67 4.33 14.13
N ASN A 212 -25.89 3.10 13.66
CA ASN A 212 -25.91 2.78 12.24
C ASN A 212 -27.03 3.51 11.49
N LEU A 213 -28.18 3.71 12.15
CA LEU A 213 -29.31 4.46 11.61
C LEU A 213 -28.95 5.93 11.41
N ARG A 214 -28.26 6.53 12.39
CA ARG A 214 -27.72 7.89 12.28
C ARG A 214 -26.70 8.00 11.14
N THR A 215 -25.71 7.10 11.10
CA THR A 215 -24.68 7.07 10.05
C THR A 215 -25.29 6.90 8.65
N ARG A 216 -26.31 6.05 8.52
CA ARG A 216 -27.06 5.86 7.27
C ARG A 216 -27.76 7.13 6.80
N VAL A 217 -28.40 7.83 7.72
CA VAL A 217 -29.07 9.10 7.45
C VAL A 217 -28.06 10.17 7.05
N ASP A 218 -26.93 10.28 7.77
CA ASP A 218 -25.85 11.22 7.45
C ASP A 218 -25.26 10.95 6.06
N LEU A 219 -25.05 9.68 5.68
CA LEU A 219 -24.62 9.26 4.35
C LEU A 219 -25.65 9.64 3.26
N LEU A 220 -26.94 9.34 3.47
CA LEU A 220 -28.01 9.70 2.55
C LEU A 220 -28.08 11.21 2.32
N PHE A 221 -28.00 12.00 3.40
CA PHE A 221 -27.96 13.45 3.29
C PHE A 221 -26.72 13.93 2.54
N GLY A 222 -25.54 13.37 2.81
CA GLY A 222 -24.33 13.70 2.08
C GLY A 222 -24.40 13.37 0.58
N HIS A 223 -25.02 12.24 0.22
CA HIS A 223 -25.14 11.79 -1.17
C HIS A 223 -26.20 12.54 -1.97
N TYR A 224 -27.39 12.75 -1.40
CA TYR A 224 -28.51 13.39 -2.11
C TYR A 224 -28.53 14.91 -2.00
N TYR A 225 -28.06 15.48 -0.90
CA TYR A 225 -28.14 16.92 -0.64
C TYR A 225 -26.81 17.65 -0.78
N LEU A 226 -25.72 16.97 -1.16
CA LEU A 226 -24.38 17.57 -1.29
C LEU A 226 -23.91 18.31 -0.01
N LEU A 227 -24.53 17.99 1.14
CA LEU A 227 -24.19 18.60 2.42
C LEU A 227 -22.84 18.04 2.85
N ARG A 228 -21.78 18.84 2.69
CA ARG A 228 -20.49 18.55 3.31
C ARG A 228 -20.63 18.83 4.81
N GLY A 229 -20.29 17.85 5.64
CA GLY A 229 -20.09 18.09 7.06
C GLY A 229 -18.95 19.08 7.22
N GLU A 230 -19.23 20.23 7.83
CA GLU A 230 -18.20 21.15 8.33
C GLU A 230 -17.49 20.60 9.56
#